data_AF-A0A452XQ60-F1
#
_entry.id   AF-A0A452XQ60-F1
#
_cell.length_a   1.000
_cell.length_b   1.000
_cell.length_c   1.000
_cell.angle_alpha   90.00
_cell.angle_beta   90.00
_cell.angle_gamma   90.00
#
_symmetry.space_group_name_H-M   'P 1'
#
loop_
_entity.id
_entity.type
_entity.pdbx_description
1 polymer ?
#
loop_
_entity_poly.entity_id
_entity_poly.type
_entity_poly.pdbx_seq_one_letter_code
_entity_poly.pdbx_strand_id
1 'polypeptide(L)'
;TFSQLCVFNYDTKNVEVRYAPWYIQDEPRFAFRGLMLDTSRHYLPVDVIKQVIDSMSFSKLNVLHWHIIDEQSFPLEIPSYPNLWKGSYSKSERYTVEDARYIVSYAKKRG
;
A
#
# COMPACT_ATOMS: atom_id res chain seq x y z
N THR A 1 -16.65 -1.06 -0.93
CA THR A 1 -17.98 -0.76 -1.50
C THR A 1 -18.95 -0.27 -0.44
N PHE A 2 -19.32 -1.07 0.57
CA PHE A 2 -20.30 -0.64 1.59
C PHE A 2 -19.96 0.70 2.27
N SER A 3 -18.71 0.90 2.67
CA SER A 3 -18.26 2.16 3.28
C SER A 3 -18.49 3.41 2.41
N GLN A 4 -18.55 3.26 1.09
CA GLN A 4 -18.82 4.37 0.15
C GLN A 4 -20.33 4.67 0.01
N LEU A 5 -21.21 3.80 0.53
CA LEU A 5 -22.66 4.01 0.56
C LEU A 5 -23.11 4.72 1.84
N CYS A 6 -22.26 4.74 2.87
CA CYS A 6 -22.52 5.41 4.14
C CYS A 6 -22.22 6.90 4.02
N VAL A 7 -23.17 7.74 4.39
CA VAL A 7 -23.03 9.20 4.37
C VAL A 7 -23.31 9.76 5.76
N PHE A 8 -22.50 10.73 6.21
CA PHE A 8 -22.77 11.44 7.46
C PHE A 8 -23.77 12.57 7.22
N ASN A 9 -24.87 12.57 7.97
CA ASN A 9 -25.86 13.64 7.99
C ASN A 9 -25.50 14.65 9.10
N TYR A 10 -25.17 15.88 8.71
CA TYR A 10 -24.74 16.93 9.64
C TYR A 10 -25.87 17.48 10.52
N ASP A 11 -27.12 17.42 10.06
CA ASP A 11 -28.27 17.92 10.80
C ASP A 11 -28.67 16.95 11.91
N THR A 12 -28.80 15.66 11.56
CA THR A 12 -29.19 14.60 12.51
C THR A 12 -28.01 14.05 13.30
N LYS A 13 -26.77 14.36 12.89
CA LYS A 13 -25.51 13.81 13.41
C LYS A 13 -25.42 12.28 13.35
N ASN A 14 -26.10 11.67 12.38
CA ASN A 14 -26.13 10.23 12.19
C ASN A 14 -25.41 9.81 10.90
N VAL A 15 -24.90 8.57 10.88
CA VAL A 15 -24.46 7.90 9.65
C VAL A 15 -25.67 7.21 9.03
N GLU A 16 -25.97 7.52 7.78
CA GLU A 16 -27.15 7.05 7.06
C GLU A 16 -26.72 6.32 5.78
N VAL A 17 -27.47 5.26 5.43
CA VAL A 17 -27.41 4.63 4.11
C VAL A 17 -28.67 5.03 3.37
N ARG A 18 -28.51 5.89 2.36
CA ARG A 18 -29.65 6.45 1.61
C ARG A 18 -30.15 5.44 0.56
N TYR A 19 -31.42 5.51 0.19
CA TYR A 19 -32.02 4.74 -0.92
C TYR A 19 -31.95 3.21 -0.78
N ALA A 20 -31.86 2.68 0.45
CA ALA A 20 -31.94 1.25 0.72
C ALA A 20 -33.37 0.70 0.51
N PRO A 21 -33.54 -0.59 0.15
CA PRO A 21 -32.50 -1.62 0.04
C PRO A 21 -31.71 -1.55 -1.29
N TRP A 22 -30.41 -1.88 -1.21
CA TRP A 22 -29.51 -2.00 -2.36
C TRP A 22 -29.29 -3.47 -2.72
N TYR A 23 -29.16 -3.77 -4.01
CA TYR A 23 -28.66 -5.05 -4.51
C TYR A 23 -27.43 -4.80 -5.39
N ILE A 24 -26.28 -5.36 -5.01
CA ILE A 24 -25.00 -5.16 -5.70
C ILE A 24 -24.35 -6.53 -5.94
N GLN A 25 -24.04 -6.83 -7.20
CA GLN A 25 -23.23 -7.96 -7.63
C GLN A 25 -21.96 -7.39 -8.27
N ASP A 26 -20.78 -7.77 -7.78
CA ASP A 26 -19.50 -7.15 -8.16
C ASP A 26 -18.38 -8.22 -8.22
N GLU A 27 -17.59 -8.19 -9.29
CA GLU A 27 -16.42 -9.06 -9.48
C GLU A 27 -15.37 -8.38 -10.37
N PRO A 28 -14.06 -8.66 -10.18
CA PRO A 28 -13.03 -8.05 -11.01
C PRO A 28 -12.92 -8.75 -12.37
N ARG A 29 -12.92 -7.97 -13.47
CA ARG A 29 -12.63 -8.48 -14.82
C ARG A 29 -11.23 -9.10 -14.94
N PHE A 30 -10.25 -8.55 -14.22
CA PHE A 30 -8.85 -8.98 -14.26
C PHE A 30 -8.33 -9.30 -12.86
N ALA A 31 -7.64 -10.43 -12.72
CA ALA A 31 -7.09 -10.88 -11.44
C ALA A 31 -5.92 -10.00 -10.97
N PHE A 32 -5.10 -9.49 -11.88
CA PHE A 32 -3.94 -8.64 -11.57
C PHE A 32 -4.30 -7.16 -11.76
N ARG A 33 -4.39 -6.40 -10.66
CA ARG A 33 -4.70 -4.97 -10.66
C ARG A 33 -3.64 -4.26 -9.83
N GLY A 34 -2.54 -3.92 -10.51
CA GLY A 34 -1.30 -3.53 -9.84
C GLY A 34 -1.00 -2.04 -9.84
N LEU A 35 -0.19 -1.62 -8.88
CA LEU A 35 0.50 -0.34 -8.84
C LEU A 35 1.99 -0.59 -8.61
N MET A 36 2.84 0.04 -9.42
CA MET A 36 4.29 -0.01 -9.22
C MET A 36 4.74 1.17 -8.36
N LEU A 37 5.51 0.90 -7.31
CA LEU A 37 6.09 1.91 -6.45
C LEU A 37 7.62 1.84 -6.54
N ASP A 38 8.24 2.89 -7.05
CA ASP A 38 9.70 3.00 -7.14
C ASP A 38 10.26 3.72 -5.92
N THR A 39 10.96 2.97 -5.08
CA THR A 39 11.67 3.51 -3.90
C THR A 39 13.18 3.56 -4.07
N SER A 40 13.66 3.20 -5.26
CA SER A 40 15.07 3.18 -5.61
C SER A 40 15.57 4.55 -6.08
N ARG A 41 14.73 5.32 -6.79
CA ARG A 41 15.11 6.68 -7.26
C ARG A 41 14.93 7.75 -6.20
N HIS A 42 13.97 7.53 -5.31
CA HIS A 42 13.71 8.39 -4.17
C HIS A 42 13.19 7.50 -3.03
N TYR A 43 13.74 7.67 -1.85
CA TYR A 43 13.29 6.93 -0.68
C TYR A 43 11.86 7.34 -0.30
N LEU A 44 11.02 6.36 0.07
CA LEU A 44 9.71 6.59 0.66
C LEU A 44 9.65 5.98 2.06
N PRO A 45 9.30 6.74 3.11
CA PRO A 45 9.09 6.18 4.43
C PRO A 45 8.04 5.06 4.43
N VAL A 46 8.21 4.07 5.31
CA VAL A 46 7.28 2.93 5.45
C VAL A 46 5.82 3.38 5.65
N ASP A 47 5.60 4.46 6.39
CA ASP A 47 4.26 5.03 6.58
C ASP A 47 3.64 5.59 5.30
N VAL A 48 4.45 6.12 4.38
CA VAL A 48 3.97 6.55 3.06
C VAL A 48 3.57 5.34 2.21
N ILE A 49 4.37 4.26 2.24
CA ILE A 49 4.03 3.01 1.55
C ILE A 49 2.70 2.44 2.07
N LYS A 50 2.46 2.52 3.39
CA LYS A 50 1.18 2.13 4.00
C LYS A 50 0.01 2.96 3.51
N GLN A 51 0.16 4.28 3.42
CA GLN A 51 -0.88 5.16 2.88
C GLN A 51 -1.22 4.82 1.42
N VAL A 52 -0.21 4.45 0.62
CA VAL A 52 -0.42 3.95 -0.75
C VAL A 52 -1.23 2.65 -0.73
N ILE A 53 -0.88 1.69 0.14
CA ILE A 53 -1.62 0.42 0.29
C ILE A 53 -3.07 0.66 0.75
N ASP A 54 -3.29 1.58 1.69
CA ASP A 54 -4.64 1.99 2.09
C ASP A 54 -5.44 2.53 0.89
N SER A 55 -4.83 3.40 0.10
CA SER A 55 -5.43 3.97 -1.12
C SER A 55 -5.74 2.89 -2.18
N MET A 56 -4.83 1.93 -2.36
CA MET A 56 -5.04 0.78 -3.24
C MET A 56 -6.28 -0.03 -2.83
N SER A 57 -6.48 -0.24 -1.53
CA SER A 57 -7.63 -0.99 -1.00
C SER A 57 -8.98 -0.30 -1.28
N PHE A 58 -9.03 1.04 -1.22
CA PHE A 58 -10.24 1.81 -1.57
C PHE A 58 -10.61 1.67 -3.05
N SER A 59 -9.62 1.42 -3.91
CA SER A 59 -9.80 1.22 -5.37
C SER A 59 -9.78 -0.26 -5.80
N LYS A 60 -9.77 -1.20 -4.86
CA LYS A 60 -9.69 -2.66 -5.10
C LYS A 60 -8.46 -3.10 -5.93
N LEU A 61 -7.37 -2.34 -5.91
CA LEU A 61 -6.07 -2.80 -6.41
C LEU A 61 -5.52 -3.85 -5.44
N ASN A 62 -4.86 -4.89 -5.97
CA ASN A 62 -4.47 -6.07 -5.20
C ASN A 62 -3.01 -6.51 -5.42
N VAL A 63 -2.23 -5.78 -6.22
CA VAL A 63 -0.81 -6.08 -6.40
C VAL A 63 0.02 -4.82 -6.20
N LEU A 64 0.85 -4.80 -5.17
CA LEU A 64 1.90 -3.80 -5.04
C LEU A 64 3.17 -4.35 -5.70
N HIS A 65 3.52 -3.81 -6.86
CA HIS A 65 4.81 -4.08 -7.48
C HIS A 65 5.83 -3.13 -6.89
N TRP A 66 6.56 -3.58 -5.87
CA TRP A 66 7.54 -2.74 -5.21
C TRP A 66 8.89 -2.81 -5.94
N HIS A 67 9.23 -1.74 -6.66
CA HIS A 67 10.51 -1.57 -7.35
C HIS A 67 11.52 -0.96 -6.37
N ILE A 68 12.23 -1.84 -5.65
CA ILE A 68 12.97 -1.44 -4.44
C ILE A 68 14.39 -0.96 -4.75
N ILE A 69 15.02 -1.53 -5.77
CA ILE A 69 16.45 -1.40 -6.06
C ILE A 69 16.66 -0.98 -7.51
N ASP A 70 17.62 -0.10 -7.73
CA ASP A 70 18.10 0.26 -9.06
C ASP A 70 19.52 0.86 -8.98
N GLU A 71 20.06 1.38 -10.09
CA GLU A 71 21.40 1.97 -10.16
C GLU A 71 21.63 3.05 -9.09
N GLN A 72 20.61 3.86 -8.82
CA GLN A 72 20.70 5.04 -7.98
C GLN A 72 20.71 4.70 -6.49
N SER A 73 20.04 3.61 -6.08
CA SER A 73 20.12 3.17 -4.69
C SER A 73 19.76 1.69 -4.46
N PHE A 74 20.35 1.15 -3.39
CA PHE A 74 20.04 -0.16 -2.83
C PHE A 74 19.61 0.02 -1.37
N PRO A 75 18.32 0.27 -1.08
CA PRO A 75 17.87 0.58 0.28
C PRO A 75 17.49 -0.67 1.12
N LEU A 76 17.30 -1.83 0.49
CA LEU A 76 16.82 -3.04 1.15
C LEU A 76 17.93 -3.80 1.90
N GLU A 77 17.64 -4.21 3.13
CA GLU A 77 18.52 -5.09 3.90
C GLU A 77 18.53 -6.52 3.33
N ILE A 78 19.73 -7.01 3.04
CA ILE A 78 19.97 -8.40 2.61
C ILE A 78 20.98 -9.02 3.58
N PRO A 79 20.53 -9.81 4.59
CA PRO A 79 21.41 -10.34 5.63
C PRO A 79 22.60 -11.15 5.12
N SER A 80 22.42 -11.87 4.01
CA SER A 80 23.50 -12.65 3.37
C SER A 80 24.53 -11.77 2.65
N TYR A 81 24.20 -10.51 2.35
CA TYR A 81 25.07 -9.56 1.65
C TYR A 81 25.00 -8.16 2.32
N PRO A 82 25.51 -8.02 3.55
CA PRO A 82 25.33 -6.83 4.38
C PRO A 82 25.97 -5.55 3.82
N ASN A 83 26.79 -5.66 2.78
CA ASN A 83 27.40 -4.52 2.12
C ASN A 83 26.50 -3.90 1.04
N LEU A 84 25.47 -4.58 0.53
CA LEU A 84 24.67 -4.08 -0.60
C LEU A 84 23.95 -2.78 -0.25
N TRP A 85 23.30 -2.73 0.90
CA TRP A 85 22.60 -1.52 1.34
C TRP A 85 23.51 -0.36 1.78
N LYS A 86 24.84 -0.47 1.59
CA LYS A 86 25.72 0.71 1.57
C LYS A 86 25.42 1.61 0.36
N GLY A 87 24.75 1.08 -0.66
CA GLY A 87 24.20 1.83 -1.78
C GLY A 87 22.90 2.59 -1.47
N SER A 88 22.40 2.59 -0.23
CA SER A 88 21.31 3.49 0.18
C SER A 88 21.78 4.95 0.18
N TYR A 89 20.89 5.91 -0.10
CA TYR A 89 21.20 7.35 -0.01
C TYR A 89 21.75 7.78 1.36
N SER A 90 21.18 7.25 2.44
CA SER A 90 21.66 7.48 3.81
C SER A 90 21.31 6.31 4.73
N LYS A 91 21.82 6.33 5.97
CA LYS A 91 21.50 5.31 6.98
C LYS A 91 20.02 5.32 7.39
N SER A 92 19.34 6.46 7.26
CA SER A 92 17.91 6.61 7.56
C SER A 92 17.00 6.24 6.39
N GLU A 93 17.55 6.07 5.19
CA GLU A 93 16.81 5.78 3.96
C GLU A 93 17.00 4.31 3.57
N ARG A 94 16.61 3.43 4.49
CA ARG A 94 16.78 1.98 4.38
C ARG A 94 15.51 1.26 4.79
N TYR A 95 15.32 0.08 4.20
CA TYR A 95 14.28 -0.87 4.61
C TYR A 95 14.95 -2.07 5.25
N THR A 96 14.69 -2.27 6.54
CA THR A 96 15.11 -3.49 7.22
C THR A 96 14.29 -4.68 6.75
N VAL A 97 14.75 -5.89 7.07
CA VAL A 97 13.94 -7.10 6.84
C VAL A 97 12.59 -7.01 7.58
N GLU A 98 12.57 -6.38 8.75
CA GLU A 98 11.33 -6.22 9.52
C GLU A 98 10.38 -5.22 8.87
N ASP A 99 10.89 -4.13 8.31
CA ASP A 99 10.07 -3.19 7.51
C ASP A 99 9.42 -3.91 6.32
N ALA A 100 10.19 -4.71 5.59
CA ALA A 100 9.69 -5.47 4.45
C ALA A 100 8.60 -6.48 4.88
N ARG A 101 8.82 -7.23 5.97
CA ARG A 101 7.80 -8.13 6.54
C ARG A 101 6.56 -7.39 6.97
N TYR A 102 6.74 -6.24 7.60
CA TYR A 102 5.64 -5.41 8.07
C TYR A 102 4.79 -4.91 6.88
N ILE A 103 5.42 -4.39 5.83
CA ILE A 103 4.73 -3.95 4.59
C ILE A 103 3.93 -5.11 3.98
N VAL A 104 4.54 -6.29 3.83
CA VAL A 104 3.84 -7.50 3.32
C VAL A 104 2.65 -7.86 4.20
N SER A 105 2.83 -7.87 5.52
CA SER A 105 1.76 -8.17 6.47
C SER A 105 0.62 -7.14 6.43
N TYR A 106 0.96 -5.87 6.18
CA TYR A 106 0.02 -4.76 6.09
C TYR A 106 -0.81 -4.82 4.82
N ALA A 107 -0.16 -5.13 3.68
CA ALA A 107 -0.81 -5.38 2.40
C ALA A 107 -1.76 -6.57 2.48
N LYS A 108 -1.29 -7.71 3.02
CA LYS A 108 -2.10 -8.94 3.16
C LYS A 108 -3.43 -8.72 3.89
N LYS A 109 -3.50 -7.79 4.86
CA LYS A 109 -4.73 -7.47 5.59
C LYS A 109 -5.77 -6.72 4.74
N ARG A 110 -5.41 -6.28 3.53
CA ARG A 110 -6.20 -5.40 2.65
C ARG A 110 -6.53 -6.02 1.28
N GLY A 111 -6.18 -7.29 1.08
CA GLY A 111 -6.35 -8.01 -0.18
C GLY A 111 -5.05 -8.06 -0.98
#